data_AF-A0A914GFJ1-F1
#
_entry.id   AF-A0A914GFJ1-F1
#
_cell.length_a   1.000
_cell.length_b   1.000
_cell.length_c   1.000
_cell.angle_alpha   90.00
_cell.angle_beta   90.00
_cell.angle_gamma   90.00
#
_symmetry.space_group_name_H-M   'P 1'
#
loop_
_entity.id
_entity.type
_entity.pdbx_description
1 polymer ?
#
loop_
_entity_poly.entity_id
_entity_poly.type
_entity_poly.pdbx_seq_one_letter_code
_entity_poly.pdbx_strand_id
1 'polypeptide(L)'
;MALPEVMLGLLPAAGGTQRLPKLVSLTNALDMILTGKTIKTKKAKSIGLVDRVVEPLGLGLLPADINTLQYLEKVAVETAKNLASGSLKVERVRPFVERATNYFLSRRPLLDSGVLRMAKDKIMKQTAGNYPAPLKILDSIRTGLTSGRDAGYEFEAKAFGELSQSPVSAALIGLFNGSTEC
;
A
#
# COMPACT_ATOMS: atom_id res chain seq x y z
N MET A 1 1.94 5.05 8.06
CA MET A 1 1.21 4.85 6.78
C MET A 1 0.75 3.42 6.71
N ALA A 2 -0.50 3.17 6.35
CA ALA A 2 -1.11 1.85 6.28
C ALA A 2 -2.12 1.80 5.13
N LEU A 3 -2.48 0.59 4.72
CA LEU A 3 -3.64 0.30 3.89
C LEU A 3 -4.56 -0.63 4.70
N PRO A 4 -5.36 -0.08 5.64
CA PRO A 4 -6.16 -0.88 6.57
C PRO A 4 -7.42 -1.48 5.93
N GLU A 5 -7.65 -1.32 4.62
CA GLU A 5 -8.86 -1.74 3.92
C GLU A 5 -9.14 -3.24 4.11
N VAL A 6 -8.09 -4.08 4.14
CA VAL A 6 -8.23 -5.53 4.34
C VAL A 6 -8.85 -5.89 5.70
N MET A 7 -8.63 -5.05 6.73
CA MET A 7 -9.20 -5.26 8.07
C MET A 7 -10.71 -5.04 8.08
N LEU A 8 -11.24 -4.27 7.12
CA LEU A 8 -12.67 -4.04 6.92
C LEU A 8 -13.28 -5.03 5.91
N GLY A 9 -12.53 -6.05 5.49
CA GLY A 9 -12.98 -7.00 4.47
C GLY A 9 -13.03 -6.39 3.07
N LEU A 10 -12.26 -5.32 2.83
CA LEU A 10 -12.18 -4.62 1.56
C LEU A 10 -10.79 -4.73 0.95
N LEU A 11 -10.64 -4.23 -0.26
CA LEU A 11 -9.35 -4.02 -0.90
C LEU A 11 -9.16 -2.54 -1.23
N PRO A 12 -7.92 -2.05 -1.38
CA PRO A 12 -7.69 -0.67 -1.81
C PRO A 12 -8.32 -0.44 -3.19
N ALA A 13 -9.23 0.53 -3.32
CA ALA A 13 -10.00 0.77 -4.56
C ALA A 13 -9.57 2.00 -5.35
N ALA A 14 -8.63 2.78 -4.79
CA ALA A 14 -8.13 4.00 -5.41
C ALA A 14 -6.80 3.74 -6.13
N GLY A 15 -6.59 2.55 -6.68
CA GLY A 15 -5.36 2.18 -7.38
C GLY A 15 -4.24 1.63 -6.50
N GLY A 16 -4.53 1.29 -5.25
CA GLY A 16 -3.54 0.78 -4.29
C GLY A 16 -2.95 -0.55 -4.73
N THR A 17 -3.77 -1.46 -5.29
CA THR A 17 -3.30 -2.77 -5.77
C THR A 17 -2.38 -2.64 -6.98
N GLN A 18 -2.46 -1.54 -7.72
CA GLN A 18 -1.70 -1.32 -8.95
C GLN A 18 -0.46 -0.44 -8.73
N ARG A 19 -0.59 0.64 -7.96
CA ARG A 19 0.51 1.60 -7.73
C ARG A 19 1.51 1.10 -6.72
N LEU A 20 1.05 0.41 -5.66
CA LEU A 20 1.93 0.02 -4.56
C LEU A 20 2.98 -1.04 -4.95
N PRO A 21 2.64 -2.14 -5.67
CA PRO A 21 3.67 -3.10 -6.12
C PRO A 21 4.75 -2.46 -6.99
N LYS A 22 4.39 -1.41 -7.74
CA LYS A 22 5.33 -0.63 -8.54
C LYS A 22 6.15 0.34 -7.69
N LEU A 23 5.65 0.80 -6.55
CA LEU A 23 6.28 1.80 -5.69
C LEU A 23 7.26 1.20 -4.66
N VAL A 24 6.92 0.08 -4.03
CA VAL A 24 7.70 -0.49 -2.90
C VAL A 24 8.21 -1.91 -3.11
N SER A 25 8.08 -2.46 -4.33
CA SER A 25 8.22 -3.90 -4.71
C SER A 25 6.97 -4.74 -4.43
N LEU A 26 6.84 -5.87 -5.15
CA LEU A 26 5.70 -6.77 -5.01
C LEU A 26 5.60 -7.38 -3.60
N THR A 27 6.71 -7.80 -3.01
CA THR A 27 6.72 -8.47 -1.70
C THR A 27 6.32 -7.52 -0.57
N ASN A 28 6.88 -6.31 -0.55
CA ASN A 28 6.49 -5.29 0.43
C ASN A 28 5.04 -4.84 0.22
N ALA A 29 4.58 -4.71 -1.03
CA ALA A 29 3.20 -4.35 -1.32
C ALA A 29 2.21 -5.42 -0.84
N LEU A 30 2.52 -6.70 -1.06
CA LEU A 30 1.71 -7.81 -0.55
C LEU A 30 1.66 -7.81 0.98
N ASP A 31 2.80 -7.64 1.67
CA ASP A 31 2.82 -7.54 3.13
C ASP A 31 1.96 -6.37 3.63
N MET A 32 2.06 -5.20 2.99
CA MET A 32 1.25 -4.02 3.33
C MET A 32 -0.25 -4.24 3.14
N ILE A 33 -0.66 -4.68 1.95
CA ILE A 33 -2.09 -4.74 1.59
C ILE A 33 -2.77 -5.92 2.27
N LEU A 34 -2.08 -7.05 2.46
CA LEU A 34 -2.68 -8.24 3.07
C LEU A 34 -2.73 -8.20 4.60
N THR A 35 -1.84 -7.43 5.24
CA THR A 35 -1.82 -7.35 6.71
C THR A 35 -2.49 -6.10 7.25
N GLY A 36 -2.63 -5.05 6.46
CA GLY A 36 -3.14 -3.75 6.89
C GLY A 36 -2.27 -3.05 7.95
N LYS A 37 -1.05 -3.55 8.20
CA LYS A 37 -0.20 -3.05 9.30
C LYS A 37 0.35 -1.67 9.01
N THR A 38 0.40 -0.84 10.05
CA THR A 38 1.02 0.47 10.00
C THR A 38 2.53 0.37 9.87
N ILE A 39 3.06 1.02 8.84
CA ILE A 39 4.49 1.19 8.60
C ILE A 39 4.99 2.48 9.25
N LYS A 40 6.07 2.35 10.04
CA LYS A 40 6.82 3.44 10.65
C LYS A 40 7.55 4.28 9.59
N THR A 41 7.70 5.58 9.83
CA THR A 41 8.28 6.56 8.91
C THR A 41 9.65 6.15 8.35
N LYS A 42 10.56 5.66 9.19
CA LYS A 42 11.89 5.18 8.76
C LYS A 42 11.80 4.04 7.72
N LYS A 43 10.95 3.04 7.99
CA LYS A 43 10.72 1.92 7.06
C LYS A 43 10.02 2.39 5.78
N ALA A 44 9.06 3.29 5.88
CA ALA A 44 8.38 3.85 4.71
C ALA A 44 9.36 4.57 3.76
N LYS A 45 10.31 5.33 4.31
CA LYS A 45 11.39 5.95 3.52
C LYS A 45 12.32 4.91 2.91
N SER A 46 12.72 3.89 3.68
CA SER A 46 13.67 2.87 3.20
C SER A 46 13.10 2.01 2.07
N ILE A 47 11.81 1.66 2.10
CA ILE A 47 11.16 0.87 1.04
C ILE A 47 10.71 1.71 -0.16
N GLY A 48 10.93 3.03 -0.13
CA GLY A 48 10.53 3.94 -1.22
C GLY A 48 9.04 4.30 -1.24
N LEU A 49 8.31 4.08 -0.14
CA LEU A 49 6.92 4.52 0.00
C LEU A 49 6.82 6.05 0.10
N VAL A 50 7.83 6.67 0.71
CA VAL A 50 7.94 8.13 0.88
C VAL A 50 9.25 8.65 0.33
N ASP A 51 9.17 9.76 -0.40
CA ASP A 51 10.32 10.39 -1.05
C ASP A 51 11.13 11.29 -0.09
N ARG A 52 10.52 11.90 0.94
CA ARG A 52 11.26 12.73 1.93
C ARG A 52 10.62 12.67 3.30
N VAL A 53 11.44 12.72 4.34
CA VAL A 53 11.00 12.75 5.74
C VAL A 53 11.56 13.99 6.41
N VAL A 54 10.80 14.54 7.35
CA VAL A 54 11.22 15.65 8.21
C VAL A 54 11.09 15.22 9.66
N GLU A 55 11.99 15.71 10.50
CA GLU A 55 11.88 15.50 11.94
C GLU A 55 10.91 16.53 12.54
N PRO A 56 10.11 16.12 13.55
CA PRO A 56 9.24 17.06 14.24
C PRO A 56 10.07 18.12 14.96
N LEU A 57 9.55 19.34 14.99
CA LEU A 57 10.16 20.45 15.72
C LEU A 57 9.76 20.40 17.20
N GLY A 58 10.63 20.93 18.06
CA GLY A 58 10.35 21.09 19.48
C GLY A 58 9.44 22.29 19.80
N LEU A 59 9.36 22.60 21.09
CA LEU A 59 8.70 23.81 21.58
C LEU A 59 9.37 25.06 21.00
N GLY A 60 8.54 26.02 20.57
CA GLY A 60 8.97 27.30 20.00
C GLY A 60 8.04 28.42 20.42
N LEU A 61 7.81 29.41 19.55
CA LEU A 61 6.84 30.49 19.82
C LEU A 61 5.39 29.98 19.89
N LEU A 62 5.08 28.93 19.13
CA LEU A 62 3.81 28.21 19.17
C LEU A 62 4.01 26.80 19.76
N PRO A 63 2.92 26.10 20.09
CA PRO A 63 2.95 24.66 20.39
C PRO A 63 3.73 23.84 19.34
N ALA A 64 4.40 22.77 19.80
CA ALA A 64 5.34 21.98 18.98
C ALA A 64 4.68 21.34 17.74
N ASP A 65 3.43 20.92 17.88
CA ASP A 65 2.56 20.42 16.82
C ASP A 65 2.32 21.48 15.74
N ILE A 66 1.95 22.70 16.12
CA ILE A 66 1.72 23.80 15.17
C ILE A 66 3.02 24.20 14.46
N ASN A 67 4.14 24.33 15.19
CA ASN A 67 5.44 24.62 14.57
C ASN A 67 5.83 23.54 13.56
N THR A 68 5.64 22.27 13.93
CA THR A 68 5.96 21.14 13.06
C THR A 68 5.11 21.16 11.79
N LEU A 69 3.81 21.48 11.90
CA LEU A 69 2.92 21.60 10.75
C LEU A 69 3.35 22.73 9.82
N GLN A 70 3.62 23.93 10.35
CA GLN A 70 4.10 25.07 9.55
C GLN A 70 5.43 24.76 8.87
N TYR A 71 6.34 24.08 9.56
CA TYR A 71 7.61 23.67 8.99
C TYR A 71 7.45 22.62 7.91
N LEU A 72 6.60 21.61 8.13
CA LEU A 72 6.26 20.60 7.14
C LEU A 72 5.68 21.23 5.87
N GLU A 73 4.76 22.19 6.02
CA GLU A 73 4.16 22.93 4.91
C GLU A 73 5.24 23.70 4.14
N LYS A 74 6.09 24.46 4.84
CA LYS A 74 7.18 25.21 4.22
C LYS A 74 8.09 24.30 3.39
N VAL A 75 8.51 23.17 3.94
CA VAL A 75 9.37 22.18 3.26
C VAL A 75 8.64 21.54 2.07
N ALA A 76 7.34 21.26 2.19
CA ALA A 76 6.54 20.72 1.10
C ALA A 76 6.40 21.71 -0.06
N VAL A 77 6.11 22.98 0.22
CA VAL A 77 6.01 24.06 -0.77
C VAL A 77 7.35 24.27 -1.47
N GLU A 78 8.45 24.30 -0.72
CA GLU A 78 9.79 24.43 -1.30
C GLU A 78 10.13 23.23 -2.19
N THR A 79 9.82 22.02 -1.74
CA THR A 79 10.02 20.79 -2.52
C THR A 79 9.19 20.84 -3.81
N ALA A 80 7.94 21.28 -3.75
CA ALA A 80 7.09 21.45 -4.93
C ALA A 80 7.63 22.49 -5.92
N LYS A 81 8.13 23.63 -5.43
CA LYS A 81 8.80 24.65 -6.26
C LYS A 81 10.03 24.09 -6.95
N ASN A 82 10.85 23.32 -6.23
CA ASN A 82 12.05 22.71 -6.75
C ASN A 82 11.76 21.59 -7.77
N LEU A 83 10.66 20.85 -7.60
CA LEU A 83 10.18 19.90 -8.61
C LEU A 83 9.71 20.62 -9.87
N ALA A 84 8.95 21.72 -9.71
CA ALA A 84 8.43 22.50 -10.83
C ALA A 84 9.54 23.20 -11.63
N SER A 85 10.57 23.71 -10.96
CA SER A 85 11.73 24.34 -11.62
C SER A 85 12.71 23.33 -12.22
N GLY A 86 12.54 22.03 -11.94
CA GLY A 86 13.45 20.97 -12.36
C GLY A 86 14.78 20.93 -11.60
N SER A 87 14.95 21.76 -10.56
CA SER A 87 16.14 21.72 -9.69
C SER A 87 16.21 20.46 -8.85
N LEU A 88 15.05 19.86 -8.54
CA LEU A 88 14.94 18.57 -7.88
C LEU A 88 14.45 17.51 -8.86
N LYS A 89 15.29 16.49 -9.13
CA LYS A 89 14.89 15.29 -9.87
C LYS A 89 14.52 14.18 -8.89
N VAL A 90 13.36 13.56 -9.11
CA VAL A 90 12.93 12.41 -8.30
C VAL A 90 13.66 11.17 -8.77
N GLU A 91 14.83 10.93 -8.19
CA GLU A 91 15.60 9.72 -8.47
C GLU A 91 15.18 8.59 -7.53
N ARG A 92 14.37 7.67 -8.05
CA ARG A 92 14.03 6.42 -7.36
C ARG A 92 15.05 5.34 -7.69
N VAL A 93 16.27 5.51 -7.16
CA VAL A 93 17.33 4.52 -7.32
C VAL A 93 17.08 3.37 -6.34
N ARG A 94 16.52 2.27 -6.85
CA ARG A 94 16.51 1.01 -6.10
C ARG A 94 17.85 0.29 -6.24
N PRO A 95 18.35 -0.38 -5.19
CA PRO A 95 19.50 -1.26 -5.31
C PRO A 95 19.31 -2.25 -6.46
N PHE A 96 20.37 -2.48 -7.24
CA PHE A 96 20.32 -3.36 -8.40
C PHE A 96 19.75 -4.74 -8.08
N VAL A 97 20.15 -5.30 -6.91
CA VAL A 97 19.66 -6.58 -6.40
C VAL A 97 18.13 -6.57 -6.25
N GLU A 98 17.56 -5.53 -5.65
CA GLU A 98 16.11 -5.41 -5.45
C GLU A 98 15.34 -5.26 -6.78
N ARG A 99 15.93 -4.58 -7.76
CA ARG A 99 15.34 -4.48 -9.11
C ARG A 99 15.34 -5.84 -9.81
N ALA A 100 16.46 -6.57 -9.75
CA ALA A 100 16.60 -7.88 -10.35
C ALA A 100 15.65 -8.90 -9.71
N THR A 101 15.55 -8.93 -8.38
CA THR A 101 14.62 -9.81 -7.67
C THR A 101 13.17 -9.46 -8.01
N ASN A 102 12.76 -8.20 -7.93
CA ASN A 102 11.39 -7.80 -8.25
C ASN A 102 11.02 -8.10 -9.71
N TYR A 103 11.97 -7.93 -10.64
CA TYR A 103 11.78 -8.30 -12.04
C TYR A 103 11.57 -9.81 -12.22
N PHE A 104 12.41 -10.63 -11.57
CA PHE A 104 12.30 -12.09 -11.65
C PHE A 104 11.01 -12.60 -11.00
N LEU A 105 10.65 -12.08 -9.82
CA LEU A 105 9.43 -12.43 -9.09
C LEU A 105 8.16 -12.03 -9.84
N SER A 106 8.22 -10.97 -10.65
CA SER A 106 7.09 -10.50 -11.46
C SER A 106 6.95 -11.24 -12.80
N ARG A 107 7.84 -12.18 -13.15
CA ARG A 107 7.69 -13.00 -14.37
C ARG A 107 6.57 -14.01 -14.19
N ARG A 108 5.67 -14.11 -15.19
CA ARG A 108 4.49 -14.99 -15.19
C ARG A 108 4.69 -16.39 -14.58
N PRO A 109 5.68 -17.20 -14.99
CA PRO A 109 5.83 -18.55 -14.43
C PRO A 109 6.11 -18.52 -12.93
N LEU A 110 6.89 -17.55 -12.44
CA LEU A 110 7.31 -17.46 -11.04
C LEU A 110 6.31 -16.69 -10.16
N LEU A 111 5.60 -15.73 -10.76
CA LEU A 111 4.56 -14.95 -10.10
C LEU A 111 3.46 -15.88 -9.57
N ASP A 112 2.91 -16.71 -10.47
CA ASP A 112 1.78 -17.58 -10.17
C ASP A 112 2.21 -18.82 -9.36
N SER A 113 3.30 -19.47 -9.76
CA SER A 113 3.74 -20.72 -9.10
C SER A 113 4.49 -20.50 -7.78
N GLY A 114 5.07 -19.30 -7.57
CA GLY A 114 5.90 -18.98 -6.41
C GLY A 114 5.24 -17.98 -5.48
N VAL A 115 5.32 -16.68 -5.81
CA VAL A 115 5.00 -15.60 -4.87
C VAL A 115 3.52 -15.57 -4.51
N LEU A 116 2.63 -15.58 -5.50
CA LEU A 116 1.19 -15.52 -5.27
C LEU A 116 0.67 -16.80 -4.63
N ARG A 117 1.19 -17.96 -5.03
CA ARG A 117 0.86 -19.24 -4.38
C ARG A 117 1.24 -19.22 -2.91
N MET A 118 2.46 -18.82 -2.57
CA MET A 118 2.91 -18.74 -1.18
C MET A 118 2.07 -17.74 -0.37
N ALA A 119 1.77 -16.58 -0.94
CA ALA A 119 0.88 -15.59 -0.32
C ALA A 119 -0.51 -16.18 -0.09
N LYS A 120 -1.08 -16.86 -1.08
CA LYS A 120 -2.38 -17.54 -1.00
C LYS A 120 -2.38 -18.63 0.08
N ASP A 121 -1.37 -19.50 0.11
CA ASP A 121 -1.25 -20.58 1.09
C ASP A 121 -1.17 -20.01 2.52
N LYS A 122 -0.42 -18.92 2.71
CA LYS A 122 -0.33 -18.23 4.00
C LYS A 122 -1.69 -17.63 4.41
N ILE A 123 -2.38 -16.96 3.50
CA ILE A 123 -3.72 -16.40 3.74
C ILE A 123 -4.69 -17.52 4.10
N MET A 124 -4.73 -18.61 3.32
CA MET A 124 -5.66 -19.72 3.57
C MET A 124 -5.42 -20.36 4.94
N LYS A 125 -4.15 -20.51 5.36
CA LYS A 125 -3.82 -20.99 6.70
C LYS A 125 -4.30 -20.06 7.82
N GLN A 126 -4.21 -18.74 7.62
CA GLN A 126 -4.59 -17.76 8.63
C GLN A 126 -6.10 -17.49 8.69
N THR A 127 -6.77 -17.53 7.53
CA THR A 127 -8.16 -17.11 7.36
C THR A 127 -9.14 -18.28 7.26
N ALA A 128 -8.62 -19.50 7.15
CA ALA A 128 -9.38 -20.71 6.83
C ALA A 128 -10.27 -20.59 5.58
N GLY A 129 -9.99 -19.61 4.70
CA GLY A 129 -10.79 -19.32 3.51
C GLY A 129 -12.08 -18.52 3.75
N ASN A 130 -12.38 -18.11 5.00
CA ASN A 130 -13.62 -17.40 5.33
C ASN A 130 -13.61 -15.91 4.94
N TYR A 131 -12.44 -15.37 4.58
CA TYR A 131 -12.24 -13.97 4.27
C TYR A 131 -11.94 -13.80 2.78
N PRO A 132 -12.88 -13.27 1.98
CA PRO A 132 -12.72 -13.18 0.53
C PRO A 132 -11.76 -12.06 0.09
N ALA A 133 -11.62 -10.99 0.88
CA ALA A 133 -10.87 -9.80 0.49
C ALA A 133 -9.37 -10.08 0.24
N PRO A 134 -8.63 -10.80 1.11
CA PRO A 134 -7.23 -11.13 0.86
C PRO A 134 -7.00 -11.91 -0.44
N LEU A 135 -7.93 -12.79 -0.82
CA LEU A 135 -7.84 -13.54 -2.07
C LEU A 135 -8.06 -12.63 -3.29
N LYS A 136 -9.10 -11.78 -3.24
CA LYS A 136 -9.37 -10.81 -4.32
C LYS A 136 -8.25 -9.77 -4.48
N ILE A 137 -7.55 -9.41 -3.41
CA ILE A 137 -6.34 -8.59 -3.48
C ILE A 137 -5.28 -9.27 -4.36
N LEU A 138 -5.00 -10.56 -4.14
CA LEU A 138 -4.03 -11.31 -4.95
C LEU A 138 -4.45 -11.34 -6.42
N ASP A 139 -5.73 -11.58 -6.69
CA ASP A 139 -6.26 -11.63 -8.05
C ASP A 139 -6.19 -10.25 -8.75
N SER A 140 -6.44 -9.16 -8.02
CA SER A 140 -6.34 -7.79 -8.55
C SER A 140 -4.90 -7.44 -8.92
N ILE A 141 -3.94 -7.77 -8.05
CA ILE A 141 -2.51 -7.55 -8.32
C ILE A 141 -2.07 -8.42 -9.50
N ARG A 142 -2.47 -9.69 -9.53
CA ARG A 142 -2.15 -10.63 -10.62
C ARG A 142 -2.68 -10.12 -11.94
N THR A 143 -3.95 -9.68 -11.99
CA THR A 143 -4.59 -9.15 -13.20
C THR A 143 -3.84 -7.93 -13.70
N GLY A 144 -3.48 -7.01 -12.80
CA GLY A 144 -2.69 -5.83 -13.12
C GLY A 144 -1.30 -6.12 -13.69
N LEU A 145 -0.60 -7.12 -13.13
CA LEU A 145 0.73 -7.52 -13.58
C LEU A 145 0.71 -8.33 -14.88
N THR A 146 -0.36 -9.09 -15.14
CA THR A 146 -0.43 -10.01 -16.29
C THR A 146 -1.11 -9.39 -17.50
N SER A 147 -2.21 -8.66 -17.28
CA SER A 147 -3.12 -8.15 -18.32
C SER A 147 -2.99 -6.63 -18.52
N GLY A 148 -2.20 -5.96 -17.69
CA GLY A 148 -1.94 -4.52 -17.78
C GLY A 148 -2.67 -3.71 -16.71
N ARG A 149 -2.27 -2.44 -16.58
CA ARG A 149 -2.76 -1.56 -15.50
C ARG A 149 -4.25 -1.32 -15.58
N ASP A 150 -4.76 -1.06 -16.77
CA ASP A 150 -6.16 -0.64 -16.96
C ASP A 150 -7.09 -1.79 -16.58
N ALA A 151 -6.80 -3.01 -17.06
CA ALA A 151 -7.47 -4.23 -16.61
C ALA A 151 -7.34 -4.45 -15.08
N GLY A 152 -6.19 -4.12 -14.50
CA GLY A 152 -5.98 -4.17 -13.05
C GLY A 152 -6.88 -3.20 -12.27
N TYR A 153 -7.01 -1.95 -12.73
CA TYR A 153 -7.89 -0.94 -12.13
C TYR A 153 -9.36 -1.29 -12.29
N GLU A 154 -9.76 -1.80 -13.45
CA GLU A 154 -11.14 -2.28 -13.68
C GLU A 154 -11.48 -3.44 -12.76
N PHE A 155 -10.57 -4.42 -12.62
CA PHE A 155 -10.75 -5.52 -11.68
C PHE A 155 -10.80 -5.03 -10.24
N GLU A 156 -9.90 -4.10 -9.85
CA GLU A 156 -9.87 -3.49 -8.52
C GLU A 156 -11.22 -2.86 -8.17
N ALA A 157 -11.77 -2.02 -9.06
CA ALA A 157 -13.06 -1.36 -8.88
C ALA A 157 -14.22 -2.36 -8.75
N LYS A 158 -14.28 -3.35 -9.64
CA LYS A 158 -15.34 -4.38 -9.61
C LYS A 158 -15.26 -5.21 -8.32
N ALA A 159 -14.06 -5.70 -7.98
CA ALA A 159 -13.84 -6.52 -6.80
C ALA A 159 -14.13 -5.76 -5.51
N PHE A 160 -13.82 -4.46 -5.45
CA PHE A 160 -14.22 -3.59 -4.33
C PHE A 160 -15.74 -3.50 -4.19
N GLY A 161 -16.46 -3.26 -5.29
CA GLY A 161 -17.92 -3.26 -5.29
C GLY A 161 -18.50 -4.56 -4.74
N GLU A 162 -18.01 -5.70 -5.23
CA GLU A 162 -18.44 -7.03 -4.75
C GLU A 162 -18.11 -7.27 -3.27
N LEU A 163 -16.96 -6.82 -2.78
CA LEU A 163 -16.57 -6.97 -1.37
C LEU A 163 -17.39 -6.06 -0.45
N SER A 164 -17.68 -4.83 -0.88
CA SER A 164 -18.47 -3.86 -0.11
C SER A 164 -19.89 -4.35 0.19
N GLN A 165 -20.43 -5.22 -0.67
CA GLN A 165 -21.74 -5.83 -0.51
C GLN A 165 -21.68 -7.18 0.23
N SER A 166 -20.49 -7.63 0.64
CA SER A 166 -20.34 -8.94 1.30
C SER A 166 -20.75 -8.87 2.77
N PRO A 167 -21.37 -9.94 3.31
CA PRO A 167 -21.72 -10.01 4.73
C PRO A 167 -20.49 -9.95 5.64
N VAL A 168 -19.34 -10.45 5.15
CA VAL A 168 -18.07 -10.42 5.88
C VAL A 168 -17.58 -8.98 6.06
N SER A 169 -17.61 -8.15 5.00
CA SER A 169 -17.22 -6.75 5.12
C SER A 169 -18.16 -5.98 6.04
N ALA A 170 -19.49 -6.18 5.90
CA ALA A 170 -20.47 -5.57 6.80
C ALA A 170 -20.24 -5.93 8.27
N ALA A 171 -19.97 -7.20 8.58
CA ALA A 171 -19.65 -7.65 9.93
C ALA A 171 -18.35 -7.02 10.47
N LEU A 172 -17.30 -6.94 9.64
CA LEU A 172 -16.02 -6.35 10.04
C LEU A 172 -16.11 -4.84 10.28
N ILE A 173 -16.90 -4.13 9.47
CA ILE A 173 -17.21 -2.71 9.70
C ILE A 173 -17.98 -2.53 11.01
N GLY A 174 -18.95 -3.40 11.29
CA GLY A 174 -19.67 -3.40 12.56
C GLY A 174 -18.75 -3.59 13.76
N LEU A 175 -17.81 -4.54 13.69
CA LEU A 175 -16.78 -4.75 14.72
C LEU A 175 -15.85 -3.54 14.88
N PHE A 176 -15.45 -2.92 13.76
CA PHE A 176 -14.63 -1.72 13.78
C PHE A 176 -15.35 -0.56 14.51
N ASN A 177 -16.61 -0.28 14.14
CA ASN A 177 -17.40 0.77 14.78
C ASN A 177 -17.58 0.50 16.28
N GLY A 178 -17.89 -0.75 16.65
CA GLY A 178 -17.97 -1.15 18.06
C GLY A 178 -16.66 -0.92 18.81
N SER A 179 -15.51 -1.22 18.18
CA SER A 179 -14.18 -0.99 18.78
C SER A 179 -13.78 0.48 18.91
N THR A 180 -14.42 1.39 18.18
CA THR A 180 -14.17 2.83 18.27
C THR A 180 -15.09 3.54 19.26
N GLU A 181 -16.26 2.97 19.54
CA GLU A 181 -17.25 3.51 20.48
C GLU A 181 -17.03 3.04 21.92
N CYS A 182 -16.38 1.88 22.12
CA CYS A 182 -15.93 1.36 23.42
C CYS A 182 -14.56 1.92 23.82
#